data_AF-A0A2Z5GB58-F1
#
_entry.id   AF-A0A2Z5GB58-F1
#
_cell.length_a   1.000
_cell.length_b   1.000
_cell.length_c   1.000
_cell.angle_alpha   90.00
_cell.angle_beta   90.00
_cell.angle_gamma   90.00
#
_symmetry.space_group_name_H-M   'P 1'
#
loop_
_entity.id
_entity.type
_entity.pdbx_description
1 polymer ?
#
loop_
_entity_poly.entity_id
_entity_poly.type
_entity_poly.pdbx_seq_one_letter_code
_entity_poly.pdbx_strand_id
1 'polypeptide(L)'
;MGAMLKTMISAASLSMPFLIVAQTDPLSLKHGVYVEKHEQCKGAPNAAIRVWDGVGFSGAHSSRCTSRVLRRDKNRFRVSTSCSALGDGSPSGSGIDGADPILLERLSSTAFVMLRDRQAPRSFRWCSANDVD
;
A
#
# COMPACT_ATOMS: atom_id res chain seq x y z
N MET A 1 23.26 -20.44 63.19
CA MET A 1 22.66 -19.11 62.93
C MET A 1 23.64 -18.36 62.04
N GLY A 2 23.63 -18.48 60.70
CA GLY A 2 22.58 -18.09 59.76
C GLY A 2 23.10 -16.89 58.97
N ALA A 3 23.96 -17.13 57.97
CA ALA A 3 24.52 -16.10 57.10
C ALA A 3 23.47 -15.66 56.05
N MET A 4 23.21 -14.35 55.93
CA MET A 4 22.42 -13.79 54.82
C MET A 4 23.32 -12.99 53.89
N LEU A 5 23.65 -13.62 52.76
CA LEU A 5 24.33 -13.04 51.61
C LEU A 5 23.31 -12.21 50.82
N LYS A 6 23.43 -10.88 50.83
CA LYS A 6 22.58 -9.98 50.04
C LYS A 6 23.08 -9.95 48.59
N THR A 7 22.41 -10.69 47.71
CA THR A 7 22.65 -10.64 46.26
C THR A 7 22.04 -9.37 45.69
N MET A 8 22.87 -8.39 45.31
CA MET A 8 22.44 -7.25 44.50
C MET A 8 22.24 -7.71 43.06
N ILE A 9 21.00 -7.66 42.57
CA ILE A 9 20.66 -7.90 41.17
C ILE A 9 20.93 -6.60 40.41
N SER A 10 21.97 -6.61 39.58
CA SER A 10 22.30 -5.51 38.68
C SER A 10 21.36 -5.55 37.47
N ALA A 11 20.51 -4.53 37.33
CA ALA A 11 19.59 -4.40 36.19
C ALA A 11 20.36 -3.92 34.96
N ALA A 12 20.87 -4.86 34.15
CA ALA A 12 21.40 -4.57 32.84
C ALA A 12 20.22 -4.27 31.88
N SER A 13 19.97 -2.99 31.65
CA SER A 13 19.01 -2.49 30.65
C SER A 13 19.51 -2.85 29.24
N LEU A 14 19.01 -3.95 28.68
CA LEU A 14 19.18 -4.30 27.27
C LEU A 14 18.42 -3.30 26.40
N SER A 15 19.13 -2.27 25.94
CA SER A 15 18.69 -1.41 24.85
C SER A 15 18.67 -2.21 23.55
N MET A 16 17.51 -2.80 23.25
CA MET A 16 17.26 -3.55 22.02
C MET A 16 17.25 -2.56 20.84
N PRO A 17 18.20 -2.64 19.90
CA PRO A 17 18.24 -1.72 18.77
C PRO A 17 17.02 -1.96 17.89
N PHE A 18 16.19 -0.92 17.71
CA PHE A 18 15.12 -0.92 16.71
C PHE A 18 15.76 -1.04 15.32
N LEU A 19 15.73 -2.24 14.74
CA LEU A 19 16.07 -2.45 13.35
C LEU A 19 14.98 -1.80 12.50
N ILE A 20 15.28 -0.65 11.92
CA ILE A 20 14.43 -0.04 10.88
C ILE A 20 14.56 -0.92 9.64
N VAL A 21 13.60 -1.81 9.42
CA VAL A 21 13.46 -2.51 8.14
C VAL A 21 13.01 -1.48 7.11
N ALA A 22 13.90 -1.10 6.19
CA ALA A 22 13.51 -0.35 5.01
C ALA A 22 12.51 -1.20 4.21
N GLN A 23 11.26 -0.76 4.12
CA GLN A 23 10.28 -1.41 3.27
C GLN A 23 10.67 -1.17 1.81
N THR A 24 11.09 -2.24 1.13
CA THR A 24 11.35 -2.21 -0.31
C THR A 24 10.02 -2.00 -1.02
N ASP A 25 9.83 -0.86 -1.70
CA ASP A 25 8.68 -0.64 -2.58
C ASP A 25 8.62 -1.77 -3.63
N PRO A 26 7.65 -2.70 -3.51
CA PRO A 26 7.63 -3.90 -4.32
C PRO A 26 7.17 -3.65 -5.76
N LEU A 27 6.67 -2.45 -6.07
CA LEU A 27 6.25 -2.08 -7.42
C LEU A 27 7.19 -1.06 -8.06
N SER A 28 8.01 -0.39 -7.25
CA SER A 28 8.91 0.68 -7.70
C SER A 28 8.12 1.77 -8.44
N LEU A 29 7.05 2.20 -7.80
CA LEU A 29 6.12 3.25 -8.21
C LEU A 29 6.31 4.45 -7.28
N LYS A 30 6.26 5.66 -7.82
CA LYS A 30 6.34 6.88 -7.04
C LYS A 30 5.18 6.93 -6.06
N HIS A 31 5.46 7.22 -4.79
CA HIS A 31 4.39 7.36 -3.80
C HIS A 31 3.50 8.57 -4.13
N GLY A 32 2.20 8.45 -3.88
CA GLY A 32 1.23 9.52 -4.04
C GLY A 32 -0.03 9.09 -4.79
N VAL A 33 -0.72 10.10 -5.31
CA VAL A 33 -2.02 9.95 -5.96
C VAL A 33 -1.84 9.61 -7.43
N TYR A 34 -2.61 8.64 -7.89
CA TYR A 34 -2.73 8.21 -9.26
C TYR A 34 -4.17 8.38 -9.71
N VAL A 35 -4.35 9.05 -10.84
CA VAL A 35 -5.65 9.30 -11.44
C VAL A 35 -5.71 8.59 -12.78
N GLU A 36 -6.90 8.15 -13.18
CA GLU A 36 -7.09 7.61 -14.52
C GLU A 36 -6.65 8.59 -15.61
N LYS A 37 -6.02 8.07 -16.64
CA LYS A 37 -5.36 8.88 -17.68
C LYS A 37 -6.30 9.88 -18.35
N HIS A 38 -7.59 9.57 -18.44
CA HIS A 38 -8.61 10.40 -19.10
C HIS A 38 -9.23 11.45 -18.18
N GLU A 39 -8.95 11.40 -16.87
CA GLU A 39 -9.45 12.35 -15.89
C GLU A 39 -8.38 13.42 -15.57
N GLN A 40 -8.83 14.60 -15.15
CA GLN A 40 -7.95 15.65 -14.64
C GLN A 40 -7.46 15.29 -13.23
N CYS A 41 -6.27 15.77 -12.82
CA CYS A 41 -5.81 15.52 -11.45
C CYS A 41 -6.70 16.20 -10.42
N LYS A 42 -7.01 17.47 -10.70
CA LYS A 42 -7.89 18.29 -9.89
C LYS A 42 -9.35 17.94 -10.16
N GLY A 43 -10.13 17.75 -9.11
CA GLY A 43 -11.54 17.41 -9.18
C GLY A 43 -11.84 16.02 -9.72
N ALA A 44 -10.84 15.12 -9.77
CA ALA A 44 -11.05 13.78 -10.29
C ALA A 44 -12.11 13.04 -9.47
N PRO A 45 -13.00 12.26 -10.11
CA PRO A 45 -13.98 11.48 -9.38
C PRO A 45 -13.29 10.43 -8.51
N ASN A 46 -13.80 10.24 -7.29
CA ASN A 46 -13.29 9.25 -6.32
C ASN A 46 -13.03 7.86 -6.91
N ALA A 47 -13.88 7.41 -7.85
CA ALA A 47 -13.75 6.11 -8.51
C ALA A 47 -12.53 6.00 -9.44
N ALA A 48 -11.97 7.12 -9.90
CA ALA A 48 -10.81 7.22 -10.77
C ALA A 48 -9.48 7.44 -10.00
N ILE A 49 -9.54 7.61 -8.68
CA ILE A 49 -8.38 7.91 -7.84
C ILE A 49 -7.86 6.64 -7.17
N ARG A 50 -6.54 6.44 -7.18
CA ARG A 50 -5.82 5.47 -6.37
C ARG A 50 -4.67 6.14 -5.65
N VAL A 51 -4.36 5.69 -4.45
CA VAL A 51 -3.19 6.17 -3.72
C VAL A 51 -2.24 5.00 -3.53
N TRP A 52 -0.95 5.24 -3.81
CA TRP A 52 0.13 4.30 -3.53
C TRP A 52 1.05 4.92 -2.49
N ASP A 53 1.19 4.28 -1.33
CA ASP A 53 2.04 4.75 -0.23
C ASP A 53 3.33 3.93 -0.06
N GLY A 54 3.56 2.96 -0.96
CA GLY A 54 4.66 1.98 -0.86
C GLY A 54 4.27 0.68 -0.16
N VAL A 55 3.13 0.66 0.54
CA VAL A 55 2.61 -0.49 1.30
C VAL A 55 1.39 -1.08 0.62
N GLY A 56 0.46 -0.24 0.18
CA GLY A 56 -0.81 -0.65 -0.37
C GLY A 56 -1.42 0.34 -1.34
N PHE A 57 -2.24 -0.17 -2.25
CA PHE A 57 -3.16 0.67 -3.00
C PHE A 57 -4.43 0.93 -2.20
N SER A 58 -4.80 2.19 -2.01
CA SER A 58 -6.10 2.58 -1.46
C SER A 58 -6.93 3.39 -2.46
N GLY A 59 -8.22 3.50 -2.18
CA GLY A 59 -9.19 4.35 -2.87
C GLY A 59 -9.97 5.21 -1.88
N ALA A 60 -10.95 5.97 -2.37
CA ALA A 60 -11.69 6.94 -1.57
C ALA A 60 -12.53 6.37 -0.42
N HIS A 61 -12.76 5.06 -0.38
CA HIS A 61 -13.60 4.38 0.61
C HIS A 61 -12.86 3.34 1.44
N SER A 62 -11.53 3.27 1.31
CA SER A 62 -10.68 2.29 1.97
C SER A 62 -9.52 2.93 2.72
N SER A 63 -9.03 2.22 3.72
CA SER A 63 -7.89 2.60 4.55
C SER A 63 -7.10 1.39 5.01
N ARG A 64 -5.90 1.63 5.56
CA ARG A 64 -5.02 0.57 6.11
C ARG A 64 -4.77 -0.56 5.11
N CYS A 65 -4.59 -0.17 3.85
CA CYS A 65 -4.38 -1.11 2.76
C CYS A 65 -3.00 -1.76 2.82
N THR A 66 -2.93 -3.05 2.52
CA THR A 66 -1.67 -3.77 2.32
C THR A 66 -1.72 -4.54 1.01
N SER A 67 -0.81 -4.22 0.11
CA SER A 67 -0.64 -4.92 -1.16
C SER A 67 0.46 -5.97 -1.08
N ARG A 68 0.20 -7.16 -1.58
CA ARG A 68 1.15 -8.27 -1.70
C ARG A 68 1.34 -8.63 -3.17
N VAL A 69 2.58 -8.59 -3.63
CA VAL A 69 2.96 -9.10 -4.96
C VAL A 69 3.01 -10.63 -4.89
N LEU A 70 2.01 -11.29 -5.48
CA LEU A 70 1.91 -12.75 -5.56
C LEU A 70 2.83 -13.33 -6.63
N ARG A 71 3.03 -12.59 -7.73
CA ARG A 71 3.91 -12.96 -8.84
C ARG A 71 4.46 -11.72 -9.51
N ARG A 72 5.72 -11.76 -9.93
CA ARG A 72 6.39 -10.73 -10.74
C ARG A 72 6.96 -11.35 -12.01
N ASP A 73 6.71 -10.71 -13.14
CA ASP A 73 7.38 -10.98 -14.42
C ASP A 73 7.74 -9.63 -15.07
N LYS A 74 9.02 -9.25 -15.02
CA LYS A 74 9.52 -7.94 -15.45
C LYS A 74 8.71 -6.78 -14.86
N ASN A 75 7.87 -6.14 -15.67
CA ASN A 75 7.02 -5.00 -15.31
C ASN A 75 5.55 -5.39 -15.06
N ARG A 76 5.23 -6.69 -15.07
CA ARG A 76 3.89 -7.22 -14.79
C ARG A 76 3.85 -7.87 -13.42
N PHE A 77 2.84 -7.52 -12.65
CA PHE A 77 2.69 -7.91 -11.26
C PHE A 77 1.29 -8.47 -11.04
N ARG A 78 1.19 -9.62 -10.39
CA ARG A 78 -0.07 -10.09 -9.82
C ARG A 78 -0.10 -9.61 -8.38
N VAL A 79 -1.00 -8.69 -8.06
CA VAL A 79 -1.07 -8.01 -6.76
C VAL A 79 -2.40 -8.34 -6.10
N SER A 80 -2.37 -8.82 -4.86
CA SER A 80 -3.56 -8.90 -4.00
C SER A 80 -3.46 -7.78 -2.98
N THR A 81 -4.58 -7.13 -2.69
CA THR A 81 -4.64 -6.02 -1.74
C THR A 81 -5.75 -6.29 -0.74
N SER A 82 -5.49 -6.00 0.52
CA SER A 82 -6.48 -6.08 1.59
C SER A 82 -6.56 -4.74 2.31
N CYS A 83 -7.77 -4.25 2.55
CA CYS A 83 -8.02 -2.96 3.19
C CYS A 83 -9.19 -3.04 4.16
N SER A 84 -9.33 -1.99 4.99
CA SER A 84 -10.48 -1.73 5.85
C SER A 84 -11.37 -0.62 5.25
N ALA A 85 -12.68 -0.72 5.40
CA ALA A 85 -13.65 0.33 5.08
C ALA A 85 -13.49 1.54 6.01
N LEU A 86 -13.64 2.75 5.45
CA LEU A 86 -13.42 4.01 6.17
C LEU A 86 -14.44 4.34 7.27
N GLY A 87 -15.54 3.60 7.40
CA GLY A 87 -16.60 3.90 8.38
C GLY A 87 -16.56 3.06 9.65
N ASP A 88 -16.30 1.77 9.54
CA ASP A 88 -16.42 0.80 10.63
C ASP A 88 -15.20 -0.14 10.76
N GLY A 89 -14.22 -0.01 9.87
CA GLY A 89 -13.03 -0.86 9.84
C GLY A 89 -13.27 -2.28 9.33
N SER A 90 -14.49 -2.63 8.92
CA SER A 90 -14.81 -3.90 8.27
C SER A 90 -14.01 -4.06 6.97
N PRO A 91 -13.85 -5.27 6.39
CA PRO A 91 -13.19 -5.41 5.10
C PRO A 91 -13.90 -4.59 4.02
N SER A 92 -13.15 -3.80 3.25
CA SER A 92 -13.72 -3.15 2.07
C SER A 92 -14.11 -4.20 1.02
N GLY A 93 -15.25 -3.99 0.35
CA GLY A 93 -15.81 -4.92 -0.64
C GLY A 93 -14.93 -5.14 -1.88
N SER A 94 -15.46 -5.87 -2.88
CA SER A 94 -14.74 -6.21 -4.12
C SER A 94 -14.18 -4.97 -4.84
N GLY A 95 -12.93 -5.04 -5.30
CA GLY A 95 -12.24 -3.89 -5.88
C GLY A 95 -10.73 -3.98 -5.70
N ILE A 96 -10.02 -2.85 -5.70
CA ILE A 96 -8.60 -2.81 -5.29
C ILE A 96 -8.52 -2.97 -3.78
N ASP A 97 -9.64 -2.69 -3.14
CA ASP A 97 -9.87 -2.78 -1.74
C ASP A 97 -10.41 -4.18 -1.36
N GLY A 98 -10.61 -5.07 -2.35
CA GLY A 98 -11.09 -6.44 -2.16
C GLY A 98 -9.99 -7.48 -2.40
N ALA A 99 -10.21 -8.70 -1.90
CA ALA A 99 -9.18 -9.76 -1.84
C ALA A 99 -8.72 -10.31 -3.21
N ASP A 100 -9.49 -10.09 -4.28
CA ASP A 100 -9.19 -10.64 -5.60
C ASP A 100 -7.91 -10.05 -6.20
N PRO A 101 -6.94 -10.89 -6.64
CA PRO A 101 -5.72 -10.39 -7.23
C PRO A 101 -5.97 -9.67 -8.55
N ILE A 102 -5.34 -8.51 -8.71
CA ILE A 102 -5.28 -7.77 -9.97
C ILE A 102 -3.98 -8.04 -10.72
N LEU A 103 -4.00 -7.81 -12.03
CA LEU A 103 -2.78 -7.66 -12.80
C LEU A 103 -2.46 -6.17 -12.93
N LEU A 104 -1.23 -5.80 -12.60
CA LEU A 104 -0.69 -4.47 -12.77
C LEU A 104 0.47 -4.54 -13.77
N GLU A 105 0.38 -3.78 -14.84
CA GLU A 105 1.49 -3.55 -15.77
C GLU A 105 2.07 -2.16 -15.54
N ARG A 106 3.29 -2.11 -15.00
CA ARG A 106 4.02 -0.86 -14.78
C ARG A 106 4.59 -0.36 -16.10
N LEU A 107 4.22 0.86 -16.48
CA LEU A 107 4.73 1.54 -17.67
C LEU A 107 5.97 2.35 -17.33
N SER A 108 5.96 3.04 -16.19
CA SER A 108 7.08 3.81 -15.64
C SER A 108 6.95 3.87 -14.10
N SER A 109 7.82 4.60 -13.41
CA SER A 109 7.62 4.87 -11.97
C SER A 109 6.37 5.72 -11.70
N THR A 110 5.81 6.41 -12.69
CA THR A 110 4.67 7.34 -12.53
C THR A 110 3.44 6.94 -13.34
N ALA A 111 3.43 5.77 -13.97
CA ALA A 111 2.29 5.30 -14.75
C ALA A 111 2.19 3.77 -14.75
N PHE A 112 0.97 3.27 -14.72
CA PHE A 112 0.68 1.84 -14.81
C PHE A 112 -0.71 1.59 -15.41
N VAL A 113 -0.95 0.34 -15.80
CA VAL A 113 -2.25 -0.17 -16.22
C VAL A 113 -2.71 -1.23 -15.23
N MET A 114 -3.96 -1.14 -14.79
CA MET A 114 -4.61 -2.19 -14.00
C MET A 114 -5.57 -2.98 -14.88
N LEU A 115 -5.46 -4.29 -14.79
CA LEU A 115 -6.34 -5.25 -15.44
C LEU A 115 -7.03 -6.07 -14.36
N ARG A 116 -8.36 -6.11 -14.44
CA ARG A 116 -9.22 -6.95 -13.60
C ARG A 116 -9.91 -7.97 -14.48
N ASP A 117 -10.24 -9.11 -13.89
CA ASP A 117 -11.05 -10.09 -14.60
C ASP A 117 -12.38 -9.46 -15.03
N ARG A 118 -12.77 -9.70 -16.29
CA ARG A 118 -13.99 -9.18 -16.93
C ARG A 118 -14.17 -7.66 -16.95
N GLN A 119 -13.10 -6.86 -16.79
CA GLN A 119 -13.15 -5.41 -16.95
C GLN A 119 -12.14 -4.94 -17.99
N ALA A 120 -12.46 -3.82 -18.65
CA ALA A 120 -11.51 -3.17 -19.55
C ALA A 120 -10.27 -2.71 -18.76
N PRO A 121 -9.06 -2.75 -19.36
CA PRO A 121 -7.86 -2.21 -18.75
C PRO A 121 -8.02 -0.72 -18.40
N ARG A 122 -7.62 -0.34 -17.19
CA ARG A 122 -7.68 1.04 -16.69
C ARG A 122 -6.27 1.59 -16.54
N SER A 123 -5.98 2.70 -17.22
CA SER A 123 -4.65 3.32 -17.22
C SER A 123 -4.58 4.46 -16.21
N PHE A 124 -3.54 4.49 -15.40
CA PHE A 124 -3.35 5.48 -14.33
C PHE A 124 -2.03 6.24 -14.50
N ARG A 125 -2.06 7.51 -14.11
CA ARG A 125 -0.89 8.42 -14.09
C ARG A 125 -0.78 9.10 -12.74
N TRP A 126 0.44 9.31 -12.29
CA TRP A 126 0.72 10.04 -11.05
C TRP A 126 0.33 11.51 -11.20
N CYS A 127 -0.25 12.07 -10.14
CA CYS A 127 -0.58 13.48 -9.99
C CYS A 127 0.28 14.09 -8.89
N SER A 128 0.76 15.31 -9.09
CA SER A 128 1.51 16.02 -8.05
C SER A 128 0.61 16.34 -6.88
N ALA A 129 1.17 16.37 -5.66
CA ALA A 129 0.42 16.79 -4.48
C ALA A 129 -0.21 18.19 -4.63
N ASN A 130 0.38 19.05 -5.46
CA ASN A 130 -0.14 20.39 -5.76
C ASN A 130 -1.28 20.38 -6.79
N ASP A 131 -1.52 19.26 -7.47
CA ASP A 131 -2.49 19.13 -8.56
C ASP A 131 -3.73 18.33 -8.12
N VAL A 132 -3.76 17.87 -6.87
CA VAL A 132 -4.89 17.14 -6.25
C VAL A 132 -5.50 18.07 -5.20
N ASP A 133 -6.83 18.11 -5.11
CA ASP A 133 -7.57 18.97 -4.18
C ASP A 133 -7.32 18.65 -2.70
#